data_AF-A0A5C2SDZ6-F1
#
_entry.id   AF-A0A5C2SDZ6-F1
#
_cell.length_a   1.000
_cell.length_b   1.000
_cell.length_c   1.000
_cell.angle_alpha   90.00
_cell.angle_beta   90.00
_cell.angle_gamma   90.00
#
_symmetry.space_group_name_H-M   'P 1'
#
loop_
_entity.id
_entity.type
_entity.pdbx_description
1 polymer ?
#
loop_
_entity_poly.entity_id
_entity_poly.type
_entity_poly.pdbx_seq_one_letter_code
_entity_poly.pdbx_strand_id
1 'polypeptide(L)'
;MSPTSYLLHTVLSQSPPCPTLSFIPEPAESCKVMSPYIPPEITDAIISAVDVDLYNTGERTLTMCALVCRAWLPRSRTKLFEAIYIRNQRSYDLLVERFVRSETMSHYLTSVNSFYIQPFGVDSPSSVARLFLIEFAGKLPGLRVWDVGGIDWTHQRPSVKWPLLLSHFRTITYLRLWECRFSSFSDFRRLLTALPLLSTLNILHVTWPAVSPELHLRTTPGPMCRTYWPELRALLIIYDEDGWQCAETFLKWITAALRGSTVKELFCGFFGLPPTGSLRETVVAFVGRDERSVTDLNVHITDGLPLTGFIALESLSLNLDRYQDDWKSVASVLQDVTSKTIQSITFSLVPTVRVVNNDTNFLHFDHDTLEELDRVLSREPFSNLREVIFKVEGIRKSFSAHMLGDTCPSYMNGRSSGWIFGDDCNVWKSTERTRSVWPGDEYSS
;
A
#
# COMPACT_ATOMS: atom_id res chain seq x y z
N MET A 1 -10.51 20.57 17.23
CA MET A 1 -9.09 20.50 17.63
C MET A 1 -8.72 19.03 17.74
N SER A 2 -7.74 18.53 16.97
CA SER A 2 -7.27 17.14 17.16
C SER A 2 -6.41 17.10 18.43
N PRO A 3 -6.69 16.19 19.41
CA PRO A 3 -5.90 16.05 20.63
C PRO A 3 -4.40 15.81 20.39
N THR A 4 -4.04 15.23 19.25
CA THR A 4 -2.64 14.91 18.88
C THR A 4 -1.78 16.14 18.61
N SER A 5 -2.34 17.21 18.01
CA SER A 5 -1.59 18.44 17.72
C SER A 5 -1.24 19.23 18.99
N TYR A 6 -2.07 19.14 20.03
CA TYR A 6 -1.82 19.77 21.32
C TYR A 6 -0.75 19.00 22.11
N LEU A 7 -0.82 17.67 22.09
CA LEU A 7 0.10 16.81 22.83
C LEU A 7 1.52 16.80 22.26
N LEU A 8 1.67 16.78 20.92
CA LEU A 8 2.97 17.00 20.27
C LEU A 8 3.54 18.37 20.64
N HIS A 9 2.70 19.42 20.69
CA HIS A 9 3.15 20.75 21.11
C HIS A 9 3.67 20.77 22.56
N THR A 10 2.98 20.11 23.50
CA THR A 10 3.39 20.02 24.91
C THR A 10 4.69 19.24 25.10
N VAL A 11 4.90 18.15 24.36
CA VAL A 11 6.14 17.37 24.40
C VAL A 11 7.30 18.16 23.78
N LEU A 12 7.02 18.97 22.75
CA LEU A 12 8.05 19.72 22.03
C LEU A 12 8.47 21.02 22.72
N SER A 13 7.58 21.66 23.47
CA SER A 13 7.83 22.92 24.19
C SER A 13 8.61 22.76 25.48
N GLN A 14 8.90 21.54 25.93
CA GLN A 14 9.75 21.30 27.10
C GLN A 14 11.22 21.50 26.71
N SER A 15 11.73 22.72 26.92
CA SER A 15 13.16 23.03 27.00
C SER A 15 13.72 22.57 28.36
N PRO A 16 15.00 22.18 28.45
CA PRO A 16 15.60 21.76 29.72
C PRO A 16 15.75 22.97 30.64
N PRO A 17 15.30 22.92 31.91
CA PRO A 17 15.69 23.95 32.86
C PRO A 17 17.18 23.81 33.21
N CYS A 18 17.93 24.91 33.10
CA CYS A 18 19.28 25.04 33.67
C CYS A 18 19.24 24.68 35.17
N PRO A 19 20.17 23.86 35.69
CA PRO A 19 20.22 23.57 37.11
C PRO A 19 20.85 24.77 37.85
N THR A 20 20.03 25.55 38.54
CA THR A 20 20.51 26.45 39.59
C THR A 20 20.87 25.59 40.80
N LEU A 21 22.14 25.55 41.16
CA LEU A 21 22.68 24.89 42.35
C LEU A 21 22.12 25.55 43.62
N SER A 22 21.28 24.83 44.37
CA SER A 22 21.08 25.09 45.79
C SER A 22 21.39 23.82 46.59
N PHE A 23 22.47 23.90 47.35
CA PHE A 23 22.88 22.94 48.36
C PHE A 23 21.83 22.86 49.48
N ILE A 24 21.34 21.67 49.78
CA ILE A 24 20.64 21.34 51.03
C ILE A 24 21.29 20.07 51.59
N PRO A 25 21.72 20.04 52.87
CA PRO A 25 22.42 18.89 53.43
C PRO A 25 21.45 17.80 53.93
N GLU A 26 21.88 16.55 53.75
CA GLU A 26 21.28 15.29 54.23
C GLU A 26 21.07 15.27 55.76
N PRO A 27 20.09 14.50 56.26
CA PRO A 27 20.48 13.18 56.79
C PRO A 27 19.44 12.05 56.65
N ALA A 28 19.97 10.85 56.93
CA ALA A 28 19.34 9.60 57.37
C ALA A 28 19.13 8.51 56.30
N GLU A 29 19.97 7.48 56.44
CA GLU A 29 19.97 6.18 55.78
C GLU A 29 18.58 5.53 55.84
N SER A 30 17.83 5.67 54.74
CA SER A 30 16.66 4.85 54.45
C SER A 30 17.11 3.71 53.53
N CYS A 31 16.73 2.48 53.87
CA CYS A 31 16.93 1.30 53.04
C CYS A 31 16.35 1.56 51.63
N LYS A 32 17.21 1.96 50.69
CA LYS A 32 16.90 2.02 49.26
C LYS A 32 16.62 0.60 48.81
N VAL A 33 15.35 0.21 48.83
CA VAL A 33 14.84 -0.79 47.90
C VAL A 33 15.17 -0.22 46.53
N MET A 34 16.27 -0.67 45.93
CA MET A 34 16.62 -0.29 44.57
C MET A 34 15.49 -0.80 43.70
N SER A 35 14.58 0.10 43.30
CA SER A 35 13.60 -0.19 42.26
C SER A 35 14.36 -0.85 41.10
N PRO A 36 13.88 -1.98 40.57
CA PRO A 36 14.57 -2.70 39.52
C PRO A 36 14.89 -1.73 38.38
N TYR A 37 16.17 -1.43 38.22
CA TYR A 37 16.66 -0.48 37.23
C TYR A 37 16.65 -1.19 35.89
N ILE A 38 15.68 -0.84 35.04
CA ILE A 38 15.65 -1.30 33.65
C ILE A 38 16.71 -0.49 32.91
N PRO A 39 17.68 -1.14 32.24
CA PRO A 39 18.68 -0.43 31.45
C PRO A 39 18.03 0.43 30.36
N PRO A 40 18.58 1.62 30.05
CA PRO A 40 18.06 2.51 29.01
C PRO A 40 17.89 1.82 27.66
N GLU A 41 18.76 0.88 27.30
CA GLU A 41 18.71 0.16 26.02
C GLU A 41 17.44 -0.69 25.89
N ILE A 42 16.99 -1.30 27.00
CA ILE A 42 15.77 -2.11 27.04
C ILE A 42 14.55 -1.20 26.93
N THR A 43 14.55 -0.09 27.67
CA THR A 43 13.50 0.92 27.58
C THR A 43 13.38 1.47 26.17
N ASP A 44 14.50 1.78 25.54
CA ASP A 44 14.55 2.29 24.18
C ASP A 44 14.05 1.26 23.17
N ALA A 45 14.41 -0.02 23.34
CA ALA A 45 13.89 -1.10 22.51
C ALA A 45 12.36 -1.24 22.64
N ILE A 46 11.81 -1.14 23.85
CA ILE A 46 10.35 -1.17 24.10
C ILE A 46 9.67 0.01 23.39
N ILE A 47 10.18 1.23 23.58
CA ILE A 47 9.62 2.43 22.92
C ILE A 47 9.74 2.31 21.39
N SER A 48 10.82 1.73 20.89
CA SER A 48 11.05 1.51 19.45
C SER A 48 10.07 0.53 18.82
N ALA A 49 9.58 -0.43 19.60
CA ALA A 49 8.63 -1.45 19.17
C ALA A 49 7.20 -0.94 19.09
N VAL A 50 6.91 0.26 19.59
CA VAL A 50 5.60 0.91 19.40
C VAL A 50 5.46 1.26 17.92
N ASP A 51 4.53 0.56 17.26
CA ASP A 51 4.21 0.81 15.86
C ASP A 51 3.34 2.06 15.73
N VAL A 52 3.65 2.89 14.74
CA VAL A 52 2.89 4.11 14.42
C VAL A 52 2.09 3.81 13.16
N ASP A 53 0.84 3.41 13.36
CA ASP A 53 -0.08 3.06 12.28
C ASP A 53 -0.89 4.25 11.76
N LEU A 54 -1.64 3.99 10.68
CA LEU A 54 -2.56 4.95 10.05
C LEU A 54 -3.67 5.45 11.00
N TYR A 55 -3.92 4.73 12.11
CA TYR A 55 -4.97 5.03 13.09
C TYR A 55 -4.48 5.85 14.30
N ASN A 56 -3.21 6.27 14.32
CA ASN A 56 -2.56 7.04 15.41
C ASN A 56 -2.55 6.32 16.76
N THR A 57 -2.67 5.00 16.79
CA THR A 57 -2.63 4.26 18.06
C THR A 57 -1.23 4.39 18.68
N GLY A 58 -0.19 4.27 17.85
CA GLY A 58 1.20 4.48 18.21
C GLY A 58 1.57 5.89 18.62
N GLU A 59 1.12 6.92 17.87
CA GLU A 59 1.47 8.32 18.15
C GLU A 59 1.06 8.74 19.56
N ARG A 60 -0.15 8.34 19.98
CA ARG A 60 -0.66 8.62 21.33
C ARG A 60 0.19 7.92 22.38
N THR A 61 0.51 6.64 22.15
CA THR A 61 1.33 5.85 23.06
C THR A 61 2.72 6.46 23.23
N LEU A 62 3.40 6.81 22.14
CA LEU A 62 4.71 7.46 22.16
C LEU A 62 4.68 8.83 22.82
N THR A 63 3.61 9.58 22.60
CA THR A 63 3.44 10.87 23.28
C THR A 63 3.29 10.68 24.79
N MET A 64 2.54 9.67 25.22
CA MET A 64 2.45 9.33 26.65
C MET A 64 3.81 8.90 27.20
N CYS A 65 4.56 8.04 26.49
CA CYS A 65 5.92 7.64 26.87
C CYS A 65 6.86 8.85 27.04
N ALA A 66 6.76 9.84 26.16
CA ALA A 66 7.56 11.06 26.23
C ALA A 66 7.28 11.88 27.51
N LEU A 67 6.10 11.73 28.11
CA LEU A 67 5.68 12.44 29.32
C LEU A 67 5.99 11.69 30.63
N VAL A 68 6.37 10.40 30.56
CA VAL A 68 6.63 9.56 31.75
C VAL A 68 7.88 10.06 32.50
N CYS A 69 9.01 10.18 31.82
CA CYS A 69 10.25 10.66 32.43
C CYS A 69 11.23 11.23 31.40
N ARG A 70 12.25 11.96 31.88
CA ARG A 70 13.28 12.58 31.03
C ARG A 70 14.11 11.57 30.22
N ALA A 71 14.27 10.34 30.73
CA ALA A 71 15.05 9.31 30.04
C ALA A 71 14.31 8.75 28.81
N TRP A 72 12.96 8.73 28.82
CA TRP A 72 12.15 8.19 27.73
C TRP A 72 11.89 9.21 26.62
N LEU A 73 12.04 10.50 26.94
CA LEU A 73 11.75 11.62 26.05
C LEU A 73 12.58 11.60 24.74
N PRO A 74 13.92 11.38 24.75
CA PRO A 74 14.71 11.38 23.52
C PRO A 74 14.24 10.31 22.54
N ARG A 75 14.10 9.05 23.00
CA ARG A 75 13.70 7.94 22.13
C ARG A 75 12.28 8.08 21.62
N SER A 76 11.36 8.49 22.49
CA SER A 76 9.96 8.73 22.10
C SER A 76 9.85 9.82 21.04
N ARG A 77 10.61 10.93 21.17
CA ARG A 77 10.65 12.00 20.16
C ARG A 77 11.24 11.51 18.84
N THR A 78 12.38 10.83 18.86
CA THR A 78 12.98 10.29 17.63
C THR A 78 12.00 9.36 16.90
N LYS A 79 11.27 8.51 17.64
CA LYS A 79 10.27 7.60 17.07
C LYS A 79 9.06 8.35 16.50
N LEU A 80 8.59 9.41 17.18
CA LEU A 80 7.50 10.27 16.69
C LEU A 80 7.85 11.01 15.38
N PHE A 81 9.12 11.35 15.16
CA PHE A 81 9.58 11.98 13.91
C PHE A 81 10.06 10.98 12.86
N GLU A 82 10.08 9.69 13.16
CA GLU A 82 10.51 8.67 12.20
C GLU A 82 9.54 8.62 10.99
N ALA A 83 8.23 8.69 11.27
CA ALA A 83 7.17 8.70 10.29
C ALA A 83 6.27 9.94 10.45
N ILE A 84 6.08 10.72 9.38
CA ILE A 84 5.22 11.91 9.37
C ILE A 84 3.95 11.63 8.58
N TYR A 85 2.79 11.86 9.20
CA TYR A 85 1.47 11.71 8.56
C TYR A 85 0.78 13.07 8.37
N ILE A 86 0.58 13.47 7.12
CA ILE A 86 -0.16 14.67 6.73
C ILE A 86 -1.56 14.26 6.28
N ARG A 87 -2.57 14.58 7.10
CA ARG A 87 -3.98 14.26 6.83
C ARG A 87 -4.82 15.41 6.27
N ASN A 88 -4.37 16.64 6.52
CA ASN A 88 -5.08 17.84 6.11
C ASN A 88 -4.11 19.00 5.95
N GLN A 89 -4.61 20.04 5.30
CA GLN A 89 -3.88 21.27 5.01
C GLN A 89 -3.24 21.89 6.25
N ARG A 90 -4.00 22.03 7.35
CA ARG A 90 -3.52 22.65 8.59
C ARG A 90 -2.32 21.91 9.20
N SER A 91 -2.31 20.58 9.14
CA SER A 91 -1.22 19.77 9.68
C SER A 91 0.06 19.98 8.87
N TYR A 92 -0.08 20.13 7.55
CA TYR A 92 1.02 20.48 6.66
C TYR A 92 1.59 21.87 6.99
N ASP A 93 0.72 22.88 7.10
CA ASP A 93 1.14 24.26 7.37
C ASP A 93 1.88 24.38 8.71
N LEU A 94 1.39 23.70 9.75
CA LEU A 94 2.05 23.64 11.05
C LEU A 94 3.42 22.96 10.98
N LEU A 95 3.57 21.91 10.18
CA LEU A 95 4.86 21.24 9.97
C LEU A 95 5.86 22.19 9.30
N VAL A 96 5.43 22.88 8.25
CA VAL A 96 6.27 23.84 7.53
C VAL A 96 6.67 25.01 8.42
N GLU A 97 5.70 25.64 9.08
CA GLU A 97 5.93 26.79 9.95
C GLU A 97 6.87 26.46 11.11
N ARG A 98 6.66 25.32 11.78
CA ARG A 98 7.35 25.01 13.03
C ARG A 98 8.65 24.24 12.87
N PHE A 99 8.81 23.48 11.79
CA PHE A 99 9.97 22.60 11.61
C PHE A 99 10.79 22.97 10.39
N VAL A 100 10.16 23.17 9.23
CA VAL A 100 10.90 23.47 8.00
C VAL A 100 11.52 24.87 8.05
N ARG A 101 10.76 25.86 8.54
CA ARG A 101 11.22 27.26 8.66
C ARG A 101 11.97 27.57 9.95
N SER A 102 11.97 26.67 10.92
CA SER A 102 12.64 26.87 12.21
C SER A 102 14.03 26.26 12.22
N GLU A 103 15.07 27.08 12.43
CA GLU A 103 16.45 26.59 12.53
C GLU A 103 16.62 25.60 13.70
N THR A 104 15.99 25.87 14.84
CA THR A 104 16.13 25.06 16.06
C THR A 104 15.47 23.70 15.94
N MET A 105 14.35 23.58 15.22
CA MET A 105 13.59 22.34 15.10
C MET A 105 13.89 21.55 13.83
N SER A 106 14.58 22.16 12.86
CA SER A 106 14.89 21.53 11.57
C SER A 106 15.69 20.22 11.69
N HIS A 107 16.51 20.07 12.74
CA HIS A 107 17.32 18.87 12.94
C HIS A 107 16.47 17.60 13.14
N TYR A 108 15.23 17.71 13.65
CA TYR A 108 14.33 16.56 13.78
C TYR A 108 13.94 15.97 12.41
N LEU A 109 13.94 16.79 11.34
CA LEU A 109 13.66 16.33 9.98
C LEU A 109 14.72 15.35 9.44
N THR A 110 15.91 15.33 10.03
CA THR A 110 16.96 14.37 9.67
C THR A 110 16.64 12.94 10.11
N SER A 111 15.78 12.77 11.11
CA SER A 111 15.33 11.45 11.61
C SER A 111 14.13 10.89 10.83
N VAL A 112 13.53 11.69 9.95
CA VAL A 112 12.37 11.29 9.15
C VAL A 112 12.83 10.29 8.10
N ASN A 113 12.26 9.09 8.15
CA ASN A 113 12.47 8.05 7.14
C ASN A 113 11.21 7.78 6.30
N SER A 114 10.02 8.15 6.81
CA SER A 114 8.76 7.88 6.14
C SER A 114 7.86 9.12 6.14
N PHE A 115 7.28 9.43 4.98
CA PHE A 115 6.43 10.59 4.80
C PHE A 115 5.16 10.19 4.06
N TYR A 116 4.02 10.40 4.71
CA TYR A 116 2.70 10.02 4.24
C TYR A 116 1.85 11.27 4.03
N ILE A 117 1.31 11.46 2.84
CA ILE A 117 0.32 12.49 2.54
C ILE A 117 -0.95 11.79 2.09
N GLN A 118 -1.93 11.75 2.98
CA GLN A 118 -3.18 11.04 2.75
C GLN A 118 -4.34 12.03 2.85
N PRO A 119 -4.95 12.40 1.70
CA PRO A 119 -6.11 13.28 1.69
C PRO A 119 -7.34 12.51 2.17
N PHE A 120 -7.61 12.53 3.47
CA PHE A 120 -8.90 12.08 3.99
C PHE A 120 -9.79 13.28 4.30
N GLY A 121 -10.93 13.39 3.60
CA GLY A 121 -11.98 14.38 3.89
C GLY A 121 -11.97 15.63 3.00
N VAL A 122 -12.86 16.58 3.34
CA VAL A 122 -13.16 17.80 2.55
C VAL A 122 -11.96 18.76 2.48
N ASP A 123 -11.08 18.73 3.47
CA ASP A 123 -9.88 19.59 3.59
C ASP A 123 -8.62 18.89 3.08
N SER A 124 -8.69 18.34 1.87
CA SER A 124 -7.58 17.65 1.22
C SER A 124 -6.34 18.57 1.12
N PRO A 125 -5.13 18.11 1.53
CA PRO A 125 -3.89 18.87 1.39
C PRO A 125 -3.42 19.00 -0.07
N SER A 126 -4.22 18.61 -1.07
CA SER A 126 -3.81 18.50 -2.48
C SER A 126 -3.28 19.80 -3.09
N SER A 127 -3.63 20.97 -2.55
CA SER A 127 -3.13 22.27 -3.04
C SER A 127 -1.71 22.56 -2.54
N VAL A 128 -1.40 22.24 -1.29
CA VAL A 128 -0.11 22.61 -0.66
C VAL A 128 0.88 21.45 -0.61
N ALA A 129 0.41 20.20 -0.62
CA ALA A 129 1.28 19.05 -0.82
C ALA A 129 2.08 19.12 -2.14
N ARG A 130 1.62 19.92 -3.13
CA ARG A 130 2.39 20.22 -4.35
C ARG A 130 3.71 20.95 -4.06
N LEU A 131 3.76 21.73 -2.97
CA LEU A 131 4.96 22.46 -2.54
C LEU A 131 5.97 21.57 -1.80
N PHE A 132 5.63 20.32 -1.52
CA PHE A 132 6.49 19.38 -0.79
C PHE A 132 7.91 19.33 -1.36
N LEU A 133 8.04 19.17 -2.69
CA LEU A 133 9.35 19.11 -3.36
C LEU A 133 10.16 20.39 -3.20
N ILE A 134 9.51 21.54 -3.02
CA ILE A 134 10.17 22.84 -2.86
C ILE A 134 10.58 23.05 -1.41
N GLU A 135 9.67 22.80 -0.46
CA GLU A 135 9.86 23.13 0.95
C GLU A 135 10.78 22.13 1.67
N PHE A 136 10.74 20.86 1.29
CA PHE A 136 11.52 19.81 1.93
C PHE A 136 12.81 19.43 1.18
N ALA A 137 13.13 20.11 0.07
CA ALA A 137 14.37 19.88 -0.67
C ALA A 137 15.59 20.03 0.24
N GLY A 138 16.36 18.94 0.37
CA GLY A 138 17.56 18.89 1.21
C GLY A 138 17.31 18.87 2.72
N LYS A 139 16.04 18.82 3.17
CA LYS A 139 15.67 18.79 4.60
C LYS A 139 15.37 17.38 5.12
N LEU A 140 15.09 16.44 4.22
CA LEU A 140 14.76 15.05 4.55
C LEU A 140 15.81 14.08 3.97
N PRO A 141 17.09 14.16 4.42
CA PRO A 141 18.18 13.36 3.83
C PRO A 141 18.02 11.85 4.08
N GLY A 142 17.21 11.45 5.07
CA GLY A 142 16.95 10.06 5.44
C GLY A 142 15.67 9.46 4.85
N LEU A 143 14.94 10.19 4.01
CA LEU A 143 13.61 9.76 3.53
C LEU A 143 13.72 8.51 2.63
N ARG A 144 13.09 7.41 3.05
CA ARG A 144 13.08 6.11 2.36
C ARG A 144 11.70 5.77 1.81
N VAL A 145 10.65 6.11 2.55
CA VAL A 145 9.26 5.82 2.20
C VAL A 145 8.56 7.12 1.89
N TRP A 146 8.04 7.25 0.67
CA TRP A 146 7.17 8.35 0.29
C TRP A 146 5.85 7.79 -0.22
N ASP A 147 4.79 8.04 0.54
CA ASP A 147 3.42 7.63 0.20
C ASP A 147 2.60 8.90 0.07
N VAL A 148 2.02 9.10 -1.11
CA VAL A 148 1.31 10.33 -1.41
C VAL A 148 0.09 10.05 -2.27
N GLY A 149 -1.04 10.61 -1.87
CA GLY A 149 -2.28 10.45 -2.59
C GLY A 149 -3.03 11.73 -2.89
N GLY A 150 -3.90 11.66 -3.89
CA GLY A 150 -4.83 12.72 -4.30
C GLY A 150 -4.16 14.05 -4.64
N ILE A 151 -2.87 14.04 -5.00
CA ILE A 151 -2.20 15.24 -5.50
C ILE A 151 -2.45 15.38 -6.98
N ASP A 152 -3.00 16.53 -7.35
CA ASP A 152 -3.03 16.99 -8.72
C ASP A 152 -1.81 17.88 -8.99
N TRP A 153 -1.00 17.56 -9.99
CA TRP A 153 0.14 18.34 -10.46
C TRP A 153 -0.18 19.10 -11.75
N THR A 154 -1.40 19.03 -12.29
CA THR A 154 -1.73 19.68 -13.57
C THR A 154 -1.66 21.20 -13.51
N HIS A 155 -2.05 21.81 -12.38
CA HIS A 155 -1.99 23.27 -12.20
C HIS A 155 -0.60 23.81 -11.86
N GLN A 156 0.36 22.94 -11.52
CA GLN A 156 1.76 23.32 -11.37
C GLN A 156 2.55 22.62 -12.46
N ARG A 157 2.74 23.27 -13.61
CA ARG A 157 3.70 22.78 -14.60
C ARG A 157 5.03 22.56 -13.87
N PRO A 158 5.60 21.34 -13.87
CA PRO A 158 6.88 21.07 -13.26
C PRO A 158 7.88 22.10 -13.75
N SER A 159 8.30 22.98 -12.86
CA SER A 159 9.28 24.01 -13.22
C SER A 159 10.55 23.30 -13.69
N VAL A 160 11.39 23.98 -14.47
CA VAL A 160 12.71 23.45 -14.89
C VAL A 160 13.56 22.96 -13.70
N LYS A 161 13.22 23.37 -12.47
CA LYS A 161 13.89 22.97 -11.22
C LYS A 161 13.41 21.64 -10.64
N TRP A 162 12.31 21.04 -11.10
CA TRP A 162 11.80 19.77 -10.54
C TRP A 162 12.85 18.65 -10.50
N PRO A 163 13.62 18.37 -11.58
CA PRO A 163 14.69 17.38 -11.52
C PRO A 163 15.75 17.68 -10.47
N LEU A 164 16.08 18.97 -10.26
CA LEU A 164 17.02 19.40 -9.22
C LEU A 164 16.46 19.15 -7.83
N LEU A 165 15.18 19.50 -7.59
CA LEU A 165 14.51 19.26 -6.31
C LEU A 165 14.46 17.76 -5.99
N LEU A 166 14.04 16.95 -6.97
CA LEU A 166 13.97 15.49 -6.82
C LEU A 166 15.32 14.85 -6.54
N SER A 167 16.41 15.42 -7.05
CA SER A 167 17.76 14.92 -6.79
C SER A 167 18.20 14.99 -5.32
N HIS A 168 17.44 15.68 -4.45
CA HIS A 168 17.68 15.70 -3.00
C HIS A 168 17.09 14.47 -2.28
N PHE A 169 16.22 13.71 -2.94
CA PHE A 169 15.50 12.57 -2.34
C PHE A 169 16.06 11.23 -2.84
N ARG A 170 17.39 11.09 -2.86
CA ARG A 170 18.05 9.92 -3.46
C ARG A 170 17.88 8.62 -2.65
N THR A 171 17.52 8.75 -1.38
CA THR A 171 17.38 7.64 -0.43
C THR A 171 16.02 6.94 -0.51
N ILE A 172 15.08 7.45 -1.31
CA ILE A 172 13.74 6.86 -1.45
C ILE A 172 13.88 5.47 -2.08
N THR A 173 13.41 4.46 -1.36
CA THR A 173 13.38 3.06 -1.76
C THR A 173 11.95 2.57 -2.03
N TYR A 174 10.95 3.22 -1.43
CA TYR A 174 9.53 2.92 -1.59
C TYR A 174 8.78 4.19 -1.99
N LEU A 175 8.06 4.13 -3.11
CA LEU A 175 7.18 5.19 -3.59
C LEU A 175 5.79 4.62 -3.82
N ARG A 176 4.79 5.19 -3.14
CA ARG A 176 3.38 4.95 -3.44
C ARG A 176 2.72 6.25 -3.91
N LEU A 177 2.10 6.17 -5.07
CA LEU A 177 1.30 7.23 -5.67
C LEU A 177 -0.12 6.70 -5.86
N TRP A 178 -1.11 7.34 -5.26
CA TRP A 178 -2.50 6.92 -5.41
C TRP A 178 -3.43 8.10 -5.73
N GLU A 179 -4.32 7.94 -6.71
CA GLU A 179 -5.22 9.03 -7.19
C GLU A 179 -4.49 10.33 -7.55
N CYS A 180 -3.25 10.23 -8.01
CA CYS A 180 -2.46 11.39 -8.43
C CYS A 180 -2.71 11.76 -9.89
N ARG A 181 -2.66 13.05 -10.21
CA ARG A 181 -2.80 13.53 -11.59
C ARG A 181 -1.55 14.31 -12.04
N PHE A 182 -0.95 13.94 -13.16
CA PHE A 182 0.21 14.63 -13.73
C PHE A 182 -0.20 15.47 -14.95
N SER A 183 0.54 16.56 -15.22
CA SER A 183 0.37 17.36 -16.46
C SER A 183 0.74 16.59 -17.72
N SER A 184 1.68 15.65 -17.63
CA SER A 184 2.11 14.80 -18.74
C SER A 184 2.78 13.53 -18.25
N PHE A 185 2.84 12.51 -19.11
CA PHE A 185 3.63 11.31 -18.86
C PHE A 185 5.13 11.59 -18.68
N SER A 186 5.66 12.63 -19.34
CA SER A 186 7.06 13.03 -19.22
C SER A 186 7.41 13.48 -17.80
N ASP A 187 6.47 14.16 -17.14
CA ASP A 187 6.65 14.64 -15.76
C ASP A 187 6.67 13.48 -14.77
N PHE A 188 5.76 12.52 -14.95
CA PHE A 188 5.74 11.28 -14.20
C PHE A 188 7.03 10.47 -14.39
N ARG A 189 7.49 10.33 -15.64
CA ARG A 189 8.77 9.67 -15.95
C ARG A 189 9.94 10.37 -15.28
N ARG A 190 9.99 11.71 -15.29
CA ARG A 190 11.04 12.49 -14.62
C ARG A 190 11.07 12.23 -13.11
N LEU A 191 9.90 12.17 -12.47
CA LEU A 191 9.76 11.81 -11.06
C LEU A 191 10.44 10.47 -10.77
N LEU A 192 10.06 9.42 -11.49
CA LEU A 192 10.59 8.07 -11.29
C LEU A 192 12.09 7.97 -11.58
N THR A 193 12.56 8.57 -12.67
CA THR A 193 13.98 8.53 -13.04
C THR A 193 14.91 9.31 -12.10
N ALA A 194 14.36 10.21 -11.28
CA ALA A 194 15.13 10.97 -10.30
C ALA A 194 15.38 10.22 -8.99
N LEU A 195 14.76 9.03 -8.81
CA LEU A 195 14.86 8.20 -7.61
C LEU A 195 15.71 6.95 -7.90
N PRO A 196 17.05 7.04 -7.80
CA PRO A 196 17.94 5.98 -8.26
C PRO A 196 17.90 4.71 -7.40
N LEU A 197 17.47 4.80 -6.14
CA LEU A 197 17.41 3.67 -5.21
C LEU A 197 16.00 3.08 -5.08
N LEU A 198 15.06 3.49 -5.96
CA LEU A 198 13.69 3.02 -5.88
C LEU A 198 13.63 1.52 -6.17
N SER A 199 13.13 0.77 -5.19
CA SER A 199 13.04 -0.69 -5.20
C SER A 199 11.60 -1.19 -5.18
N THR A 200 10.68 -0.41 -4.61
CA THR A 200 9.25 -0.70 -4.55
C THR A 200 8.47 0.48 -5.11
N LEU A 201 7.62 0.20 -6.09
CA LEU A 201 6.79 1.22 -6.74
C LEU A 201 5.33 0.77 -6.77
N ASN A 202 4.48 1.57 -6.15
CA ASN A 202 3.04 1.36 -6.12
C ASN A 202 2.34 2.51 -6.83
N ILE A 203 1.62 2.20 -7.90
CA ILE A 203 0.88 3.14 -8.73
C ILE A 203 -0.59 2.73 -8.70
N LEU A 204 -1.44 3.58 -8.13
CA LEU A 204 -2.87 3.34 -8.03
C LEU A 204 -3.61 4.52 -8.65
N HIS A 205 -4.39 4.31 -9.71
CA HIS A 205 -5.25 5.34 -10.32
C HIS A 205 -4.50 6.64 -10.69
N VAL A 206 -3.24 6.54 -11.12
CA VAL A 206 -2.42 7.71 -11.50
C VAL A 206 -2.72 8.11 -12.94
N THR A 207 -3.16 9.34 -13.15
CA THR A 207 -3.65 9.81 -14.47
C THR A 207 -2.81 10.94 -15.06
N TRP A 208 -2.81 11.05 -16.37
CA TRP A 208 -2.30 12.21 -17.11
C TRP A 208 -3.11 12.41 -18.39
N PRO A 209 -3.15 13.62 -18.97
CA PRO A 209 -3.81 13.85 -20.25
C PRO A 209 -3.24 12.91 -21.32
N ALA A 210 -4.11 12.19 -22.02
CA ALA A 210 -3.74 11.49 -23.24
C ALA A 210 -3.37 12.54 -24.28
N VAL A 211 -2.07 12.77 -24.48
CA VAL A 211 -1.61 13.60 -25.60
C VAL A 211 -1.65 12.72 -26.84
N SER A 212 -2.31 13.16 -27.91
CA SER A 212 -2.30 12.47 -29.20
C SER A 212 -0.86 12.10 -29.59
N PRO A 213 -0.58 10.86 -30.05
CA PRO A 213 0.77 10.36 -30.30
C PRO A 213 1.62 11.12 -31.33
N GLU A 214 1.11 12.20 -31.93
CA GLU A 214 1.55 12.68 -33.23
C GLU A 214 2.67 13.72 -33.22
N LEU A 215 3.11 14.25 -32.05
CA LEU A 215 4.10 15.35 -32.06
C LEU A 215 5.40 15.16 -31.29
N HIS A 216 5.59 14.13 -30.46
CA HIS A 216 6.82 14.04 -29.65
C HIS A 216 7.54 12.69 -29.56
N LEU A 217 7.07 11.64 -30.26
CA LEU A 217 7.92 10.47 -30.53
C LEU A 217 8.78 10.71 -31.79
N ARG A 218 9.50 11.84 -31.84
CA ARG A 218 10.70 11.88 -32.66
C ARG A 218 11.74 11.02 -31.97
N THR A 219 11.78 9.80 -32.45
CA THR A 219 12.83 8.81 -32.36
C THR A 219 14.21 9.44 -32.58
N THR A 220 14.82 9.95 -31.52
CA THR A 220 16.28 10.04 -31.41
C THR A 220 16.68 9.45 -30.06
N PRO A 221 17.34 8.28 -30.03
CA PRO A 221 18.05 7.81 -28.85
C PRO A 221 19.26 8.72 -28.65
N GLY A 222 19.05 9.86 -27.99
CA GLY A 222 20.13 10.70 -27.51
C GLY A 222 20.90 9.99 -26.38
N PRO A 223 22.25 9.99 -26.35
CA PRO A 223 23.05 9.16 -25.44
C PRO A 223 23.03 9.53 -23.94
N MET A 224 22.07 10.32 -23.44
CA MET A 224 22.22 11.01 -22.15
C MET A 224 21.14 10.83 -21.08
N CYS A 225 20.16 9.93 -21.25
CA CYS A 225 19.31 9.54 -20.12
C CYS A 225 19.66 8.12 -19.71
N ARG A 226 20.10 7.92 -18.46
CA ARG A 226 20.23 6.61 -17.83
C ARG A 226 18.95 5.80 -18.08
N THR A 227 18.97 4.93 -19.08
CA THR A 227 17.87 4.05 -19.49
C THR A 227 17.79 2.79 -18.63
N TYR A 228 18.41 2.82 -17.46
CA TYR A 228 18.59 1.66 -16.60
C TYR A 228 18.00 2.00 -15.24
N TRP A 229 16.85 1.40 -14.94
CA TRP A 229 16.30 1.39 -13.59
C TRP A 229 17.02 0.27 -12.83
N PRO A 230 17.81 0.56 -11.77
CA PRO A 230 18.84 -0.37 -11.34
C PRO A 230 18.29 -1.68 -10.76
N GLU A 231 17.29 -1.66 -9.88
CA GLU A 231 16.75 -2.88 -9.24
C GLU A 231 15.32 -2.66 -8.71
N LEU A 232 14.32 -2.71 -9.59
CA LEU A 232 12.93 -2.72 -9.13
C LEU A 232 12.58 -4.14 -8.66
N ARG A 233 12.31 -4.30 -7.36
CA ARG A 233 11.98 -5.58 -6.72
C ARG A 233 10.49 -5.85 -6.69
N ALA A 234 9.73 -4.82 -6.35
CA ALA A 234 8.29 -4.89 -6.18
C ALA A 234 7.60 -3.80 -7.01
N LEU A 235 6.58 -4.21 -7.77
CA LEU A 235 5.80 -3.32 -8.61
C LEU A 235 4.32 -3.63 -8.45
N LEU A 236 3.57 -2.63 -8.00
CA LEU A 236 2.12 -2.68 -7.92
C LEU A 236 1.51 -1.66 -8.86
N ILE A 237 0.61 -2.12 -9.71
CA ILE A 237 -0.09 -1.30 -10.69
C ILE A 237 -1.59 -1.56 -10.59
N ILE A 238 -2.36 -0.51 -10.33
CA ILE A 238 -3.81 -0.55 -10.27
C ILE A 238 -4.39 0.60 -11.10
N TYR A 239 -5.31 0.28 -12.01
CA TYR A 239 -6.01 1.25 -12.84
C TYR A 239 -7.49 0.90 -12.95
N ASP A 240 -8.34 1.93 -12.89
CA ASP A 240 -9.76 1.83 -13.21
C ASP A 240 -10.02 1.75 -14.72
N GLU A 241 -11.27 1.45 -15.07
CA GLU A 241 -11.80 1.38 -16.42
C GLU A 241 -11.51 2.63 -17.28
N ASP A 242 -11.40 3.81 -16.66
CA ASP A 242 -11.14 5.07 -17.37
C ASP A 242 -9.63 5.39 -17.52
N GLY A 243 -8.76 4.67 -16.80
CA GLY A 243 -7.33 4.98 -16.68
C GLY A 243 -6.42 4.21 -17.63
N TRP A 244 -6.97 3.37 -18.51
CA TRP A 244 -6.18 2.37 -19.22
C TRP A 244 -5.16 2.94 -20.21
N GLN A 245 -5.39 4.10 -20.83
CA GLN A 245 -4.39 4.70 -21.73
C GLN A 245 -3.12 5.10 -20.95
N CYS A 246 -3.28 5.51 -19.70
CA CYS A 246 -2.16 5.79 -18.80
C CYS A 246 -1.43 4.49 -18.46
N ALA A 247 -2.16 3.44 -18.12
CA ALA A 247 -1.60 2.11 -17.87
C ALA A 247 -0.78 1.62 -19.08
N GLU A 248 -1.34 1.69 -20.29
CA GLU A 248 -0.67 1.26 -21.52
C GLU A 248 0.63 2.05 -21.78
N THR A 249 0.56 3.38 -21.66
CA THR A 249 1.71 4.27 -21.87
C THR A 249 2.83 3.95 -20.87
N PHE A 250 2.46 3.74 -19.61
CA PHE A 250 3.39 3.39 -18.54
C PHE A 250 4.02 2.02 -18.78
N LEU A 251 3.21 1.00 -19.07
CA LEU A 251 3.67 -0.37 -19.32
C LEU A 251 4.64 -0.42 -20.49
N LYS A 252 4.33 0.23 -21.62
CA LYS A 252 5.25 0.33 -22.77
C LYS A 252 6.60 0.91 -22.38
N TRP A 253 6.60 1.99 -21.60
CA TRP A 253 7.82 2.65 -21.16
C TRP A 253 8.60 1.82 -20.12
N ILE A 254 7.94 1.32 -19.06
CA ILE A 254 8.61 0.58 -18.00
C ILE A 254 9.16 -0.75 -18.51
N THR A 255 8.44 -1.41 -19.43
CA THR A 255 8.95 -2.57 -20.16
C THR A 255 10.29 -2.23 -20.81
N ALA A 256 10.41 -1.08 -21.48
CA ALA A 256 11.66 -0.68 -22.10
C ALA A 256 12.74 -0.20 -21.11
N ALA A 257 12.36 0.27 -19.92
CA ALA A 257 13.26 0.84 -18.91
C ALA A 257 13.88 -0.21 -17.98
N LEU A 258 13.16 -1.31 -17.69
CA LEU A 258 13.62 -2.39 -16.82
C LEU A 258 14.63 -3.33 -17.48
N ARG A 259 15.44 -2.89 -18.46
CA ARG A 259 16.33 -3.77 -19.26
C ARG A 259 17.29 -4.63 -18.42
N GLY A 260 16.82 -5.80 -17.98
CA GLY A 260 17.54 -6.77 -17.13
C GLY A 260 17.23 -6.71 -15.63
N SER A 261 16.35 -5.81 -15.17
CA SER A 261 15.91 -5.77 -13.76
C SER A 261 14.95 -6.91 -13.49
N THR A 262 15.18 -7.66 -12.42
CA THR A 262 14.33 -8.77 -12.01
C THR A 262 13.29 -8.28 -11.02
N VAL A 263 12.04 -8.08 -11.48
CA VAL A 263 10.90 -7.88 -10.58
C VAL A 263 10.58 -9.23 -9.94
N LYS A 264 10.53 -9.26 -8.60
CA LYS A 264 10.22 -10.45 -7.81
C LYS A 264 8.75 -10.48 -7.41
N GLU A 265 8.25 -9.32 -7.00
CA GLU A 265 6.87 -9.15 -6.56
C GLU A 265 6.13 -8.29 -7.59
N LEU A 266 5.10 -8.86 -8.20
CA LEU A 266 4.28 -8.18 -9.20
C LEU A 266 2.82 -8.20 -8.76
N PHE A 267 2.24 -7.02 -8.59
CA PHE A 267 0.80 -6.83 -8.44
C PHE A 267 0.24 -6.11 -9.67
N CYS A 268 -0.78 -6.68 -10.30
CA CYS A 268 -1.50 -6.07 -11.42
C CYS A 268 -3.01 -6.15 -11.17
N GLY A 269 -3.68 -5.00 -11.15
CA GLY A 269 -5.13 -4.91 -11.12
C GLY A 269 -5.63 -3.97 -12.19
N PHE A 270 -6.12 -4.53 -13.30
CA PHE A 270 -6.66 -3.77 -14.42
C PHE A 270 -8.17 -3.95 -14.50
N PHE A 271 -8.91 -3.09 -13.81
CA PHE A 271 -10.37 -3.19 -13.81
C PHE A 271 -10.92 -2.91 -15.21
N GLY A 272 -11.67 -3.89 -15.75
CA GLY A 272 -12.32 -3.78 -17.07
C GLY A 272 -11.34 -3.88 -18.24
N LEU A 273 -10.25 -4.64 -18.11
CA LEU A 273 -9.35 -4.93 -19.24
C LEU A 273 -10.16 -5.52 -20.41
N PRO A 274 -10.16 -4.89 -21.60
CA PRO A 274 -10.88 -5.45 -22.73
C PRO A 274 -10.25 -6.80 -23.14
N PRO A 275 -11.08 -7.79 -23.54
CA PRO A 275 -10.59 -9.13 -23.87
C PRO A 275 -9.65 -9.13 -25.08
N THR A 276 -9.66 -8.08 -25.89
CA THR A 276 -8.77 -7.87 -27.03
C THR A 276 -8.34 -6.40 -27.10
N GLY A 277 -7.15 -6.13 -27.66
CA GLY A 277 -6.67 -4.76 -27.91
C GLY A 277 -5.24 -4.48 -27.45
N SER A 278 -4.75 -3.30 -27.81
CA SER A 278 -3.36 -2.84 -27.60
C SER A 278 -2.92 -2.88 -26.14
N LEU A 279 -3.82 -2.59 -25.20
CA LEU A 279 -3.51 -2.67 -23.76
C LEU A 279 -3.25 -4.12 -23.34
N ARG A 280 -4.10 -5.07 -23.71
CA ARG A 280 -3.91 -6.48 -23.36
C ARG A 280 -2.61 -7.01 -23.93
N GLU A 281 -2.31 -6.71 -25.19
CA GLU A 281 -1.03 -7.05 -25.82
C GLU A 281 0.16 -6.43 -25.06
N THR A 282 0.01 -5.19 -24.60
CA THR A 282 1.05 -4.50 -23.82
C THR A 282 1.25 -5.15 -22.45
N VAL A 283 0.17 -5.51 -21.76
CA VAL A 283 0.25 -6.18 -20.45
C VAL A 283 0.87 -7.56 -20.61
N VAL A 284 0.43 -8.34 -21.61
CA VAL A 284 1.02 -9.65 -21.93
C VAL A 284 2.50 -9.52 -22.29
N ALA A 285 2.88 -8.51 -23.08
CA ALA A 285 4.29 -8.26 -23.41
C ALA A 285 5.13 -7.84 -22.20
N PHE A 286 4.55 -7.06 -21.28
CA PHE A 286 5.21 -6.67 -20.03
C PHE A 286 5.41 -7.87 -19.11
N VAL A 287 4.32 -8.59 -18.82
CA VAL A 287 4.33 -9.80 -18.00
C VAL A 287 5.28 -10.85 -18.59
N GLY A 288 5.20 -11.05 -19.91
CA GLY A 288 6.00 -11.99 -20.71
C GLY A 288 7.52 -11.83 -20.57
N ARG A 289 7.97 -10.66 -20.13
CA ARG A 289 9.39 -10.35 -19.98
C ARG A 289 9.97 -10.85 -18.66
N ASP A 290 9.22 -10.67 -17.58
CA ASP A 290 9.70 -10.84 -16.19
C ASP A 290 9.27 -12.17 -15.57
N GLU A 291 8.62 -13.03 -16.36
CA GLU A 291 8.07 -14.33 -15.97
C GLU A 291 9.03 -15.26 -15.22
N ARG A 292 10.33 -15.15 -15.51
CA ARG A 292 11.36 -16.02 -14.91
C ARG A 292 11.85 -15.54 -13.55
N SER A 293 11.59 -14.28 -13.18
CA SER A 293 12.06 -13.71 -11.92
C SER A 293 10.97 -13.47 -10.89
N VAL A 294 9.71 -13.39 -11.33
CA VAL A 294 8.57 -13.16 -10.42
C VAL A 294 8.33 -14.41 -9.57
N THR A 295 8.52 -14.24 -8.26
CA THR A 295 8.25 -15.26 -7.24
C THR A 295 6.88 -15.06 -6.60
N ASP A 296 6.38 -13.82 -6.57
CA ASP A 296 5.14 -13.45 -5.92
C ASP A 296 4.28 -12.67 -6.91
N LEU A 297 3.16 -13.27 -7.30
CA LEU A 297 2.23 -12.68 -8.26
C LEU A 297 0.89 -12.42 -7.58
N ASN A 298 0.39 -11.20 -7.71
CA ASN A 298 -0.95 -10.84 -7.30
C ASN A 298 -1.71 -10.23 -8.47
N VAL A 299 -2.81 -10.87 -8.86
CA VAL A 299 -3.60 -10.47 -10.03
C VAL A 299 -5.08 -10.49 -9.71
N HIS A 300 -5.84 -9.62 -10.36
CA HIS A 300 -7.28 -9.77 -10.40
C HIS A 300 -7.67 -10.89 -11.36
N ILE A 301 -8.59 -11.75 -10.93
CA ILE A 301 -9.03 -12.89 -11.74
C ILE A 301 -9.65 -12.46 -13.08
N THR A 302 -10.31 -11.30 -13.10
CA THR A 302 -10.96 -10.72 -14.28
C THR A 302 -9.98 -10.24 -15.34
N ASP A 303 -8.69 -10.12 -15.02
CA ASP A 303 -7.70 -9.54 -15.93
C ASP A 303 -7.31 -10.50 -17.07
N GLY A 304 -7.64 -11.81 -16.94
CA GLY A 304 -7.41 -12.80 -17.99
C GLY A 304 -5.95 -12.90 -18.43
N LEU A 305 -5.03 -12.70 -17.47
CA LEU A 305 -3.58 -12.71 -17.69
C LEU A 305 -3.08 -14.15 -17.87
N PRO A 306 -2.27 -14.43 -18.90
CA PRO A 306 -1.71 -15.75 -19.10
C PRO A 306 -0.71 -16.08 -17.98
N LEU A 307 -1.00 -17.14 -17.22
CA LEU A 307 -0.14 -17.57 -16.11
C LEU A 307 0.94 -18.58 -16.54
N THR A 308 0.91 -19.04 -17.79
CA THR A 308 1.77 -20.12 -18.32
C THR A 308 3.26 -19.82 -18.30
N GLY A 309 3.63 -18.55 -18.27
CA GLY A 309 5.02 -18.14 -18.35
C GLY A 309 5.75 -18.10 -17.01
N PHE A 310 5.02 -17.89 -15.90
CA PHE A 310 5.58 -17.71 -14.57
C PHE A 310 6.14 -19.02 -14.02
N ILE A 311 7.37 -19.38 -14.39
CA ILE A 311 7.98 -20.66 -14.01
C ILE A 311 8.53 -20.67 -12.57
N ALA A 312 8.92 -19.51 -12.05
CA ALA A 312 9.58 -19.36 -10.75
C ALA A 312 8.63 -18.96 -9.60
N LEU A 313 7.32 -19.04 -9.85
CA LEU A 313 6.30 -18.59 -8.90
C LEU A 313 6.31 -19.43 -7.62
N GLU A 314 6.42 -18.78 -6.46
CA GLU A 314 6.34 -19.40 -5.13
C GLU A 314 5.00 -19.06 -4.45
N SER A 315 4.46 -17.88 -4.72
CA SER A 315 3.22 -17.38 -4.14
C SER A 315 2.30 -16.78 -5.21
N LEU A 316 1.05 -17.23 -5.25
CA LEU A 316 0.01 -16.70 -6.15
C LEU A 316 -1.15 -16.14 -5.33
N SER A 317 -1.42 -14.85 -5.47
CA SER A 317 -2.61 -14.21 -4.91
C SER A 317 -3.59 -13.86 -6.03
N LEU A 318 -4.81 -14.36 -5.92
CA LEU A 318 -5.91 -14.05 -6.82
C LEU A 318 -6.91 -13.16 -6.09
N ASN A 319 -7.08 -11.94 -6.57
CA ASN A 319 -8.10 -11.03 -6.07
C ASN A 319 -9.43 -11.32 -6.77
N LEU A 320 -10.44 -11.68 -5.96
CA LEU A 320 -11.80 -11.99 -6.39
C LEU A 320 -12.76 -10.80 -6.19
N ASP A 321 -12.23 -9.59 -5.97
CA ASP A 321 -13.04 -8.37 -5.94
C ASP A 321 -13.87 -8.26 -7.22
N ARG A 322 -15.18 -8.04 -7.05
CA ARG A 322 -16.19 -8.03 -8.13
C ARG A 322 -16.38 -9.33 -8.91
N TYR A 323 -15.72 -10.42 -8.53
CA TYR A 323 -15.93 -11.73 -9.16
C TYR A 323 -17.28 -12.28 -8.72
N GLN A 324 -18.17 -12.51 -9.69
CA GLN A 324 -19.51 -13.06 -9.47
C GLN A 324 -19.69 -14.45 -10.10
N ASP A 325 -18.66 -14.95 -10.79
CA ASP A 325 -18.71 -16.25 -11.46
C ASP A 325 -18.44 -17.39 -10.46
N ASP A 326 -18.61 -18.62 -10.94
CA ASP A 326 -18.39 -19.83 -10.17
C ASP A 326 -16.90 -20.15 -9.96
N TRP A 327 -16.55 -21.11 -9.09
CA TRP A 327 -15.15 -21.52 -8.91
C TRP A 327 -14.57 -22.20 -10.16
N LYS A 328 -15.35 -22.49 -11.21
CA LYS A 328 -14.84 -23.10 -12.44
C LYS A 328 -13.99 -22.13 -13.24
N SER A 329 -14.33 -20.85 -13.32
CA SER A 329 -13.45 -19.90 -14.02
C SER A 329 -12.16 -19.64 -13.23
N VAL A 330 -12.21 -19.62 -11.89
CA VAL A 330 -11.02 -19.64 -11.04
C VAL A 330 -10.15 -20.85 -11.34
N ALA A 331 -10.75 -22.04 -11.38
CA ALA A 331 -10.07 -23.28 -11.71
C ALA A 331 -9.47 -23.23 -13.12
N SER A 332 -10.17 -22.66 -14.11
CA SER A 332 -9.66 -22.47 -15.47
C SER A 332 -8.42 -21.58 -15.52
N VAL A 333 -8.38 -20.48 -14.77
CA VAL A 333 -7.19 -19.61 -14.70
C VAL A 333 -6.02 -20.35 -14.05
N LEU A 334 -6.28 -21.14 -13.00
CA LEU A 334 -5.27 -21.96 -12.35
C LEU A 334 -4.76 -23.12 -13.20
N GLN A 335 -5.53 -23.59 -14.21
CA GLN A 335 -5.08 -24.64 -15.12
C GLN A 335 -3.89 -24.21 -15.99
N ASP A 336 -3.77 -22.91 -16.23
CA ASP A 336 -2.70 -22.30 -17.03
C ASP A 336 -1.39 -22.14 -16.23
N VAL A 337 -1.40 -22.41 -14.92
CA VAL A 337 -0.20 -22.29 -14.09
C VAL A 337 0.73 -23.46 -14.36
N THR A 338 1.95 -23.15 -14.79
CA THR A 338 2.99 -24.15 -15.13
C THR A 338 4.10 -24.25 -14.07
N SER A 339 4.16 -23.31 -13.13
CA SER A 339 5.18 -23.31 -12.08
C SER A 339 5.06 -24.56 -11.21
N LYS A 340 6.21 -25.19 -10.93
CA LYS A 340 6.33 -26.29 -9.96
C LYS A 340 6.80 -25.82 -8.58
N THR A 341 7.09 -24.54 -8.42
CA THR A 341 7.67 -23.97 -7.19
C THR A 341 6.62 -23.37 -6.27
N ILE A 342 5.34 -23.39 -6.64
CA ILE A 342 4.26 -22.77 -5.86
C ILE A 342 4.11 -23.47 -4.52
N GLN A 343 4.13 -22.66 -3.46
CA GLN A 343 4.00 -23.08 -2.07
C GLN A 343 2.75 -22.50 -1.40
N SER A 344 2.27 -21.34 -1.86
CA SER A 344 1.11 -20.65 -1.28
C SER A 344 0.19 -20.12 -2.37
N ILE A 345 -1.12 -20.31 -2.19
CA ILE A 345 -2.15 -19.65 -2.99
C ILE A 345 -3.07 -18.88 -2.04
N THR A 346 -3.30 -17.61 -2.34
CA THR A 346 -4.21 -16.75 -1.57
C THR A 346 -5.36 -16.28 -2.44
N PHE A 347 -6.58 -16.60 -2.06
CA PHE A 347 -7.80 -16.00 -2.62
C PHE A 347 -8.19 -14.82 -1.74
N SER A 348 -8.14 -13.61 -2.28
CA SER A 348 -8.49 -12.38 -1.55
C SER A 348 -9.89 -11.89 -1.94
N LEU A 349 -10.58 -11.27 -0.98
CA LEU A 349 -11.91 -10.69 -1.16
C LEU A 349 -12.93 -11.72 -1.65
N VAL A 350 -12.89 -12.92 -1.07
CA VAL A 350 -13.82 -13.99 -1.42
C VAL A 350 -15.22 -13.61 -0.92
N PRO A 351 -16.18 -13.37 -1.82
CA PRO A 351 -17.52 -12.98 -1.41
C PRO A 351 -18.17 -14.15 -0.68
N THR A 352 -18.63 -13.91 0.55
CA THR A 352 -19.45 -14.88 1.27
C THR A 352 -20.79 -14.27 1.62
N VAL A 353 -21.83 -15.09 1.49
CA VAL A 353 -23.16 -14.69 1.95
C VAL A 353 -23.20 -14.92 3.46
N ARG A 354 -23.26 -13.83 4.23
CA ARG A 354 -23.55 -13.92 5.65
C ARG A 354 -25.03 -14.26 5.83
N VAL A 355 -25.33 -15.52 6.12
CA VAL A 355 -26.68 -15.94 6.50
C VAL A 355 -26.87 -15.56 7.97
N VAL A 356 -27.62 -14.49 8.22
CA VAL A 356 -28.00 -14.09 9.58
C VAL A 356 -29.17 -14.98 10.00
N ASN A 357 -28.88 -16.20 10.46
CA ASN A 357 -29.83 -16.99 11.25
C ASN A 357 -29.55 -16.76 12.74
N ASN A 358 -30.61 -16.70 13.54
CA ASN A 358 -30.64 -16.09 14.87
C ASN A 358 -29.63 -16.60 15.90
N ASP A 359 -28.92 -17.71 15.70
CA ASP A 359 -28.01 -18.25 16.71
C ASP A 359 -26.59 -18.58 16.21
N THR A 360 -26.26 -18.45 14.92
CA THR A 360 -24.90 -18.75 14.45
C THR A 360 -24.49 -17.94 13.23
N ASN A 361 -23.43 -17.13 13.38
CA ASN A 361 -22.78 -16.41 12.29
C ASN A 361 -21.88 -17.36 11.49
N PHE A 362 -22.44 -18.15 10.59
CA PHE A 362 -21.64 -18.92 9.62
C PHE A 362 -21.49 -18.14 8.31
N LEU A 363 -20.26 -18.11 7.79
CA LEU A 363 -20.00 -17.69 6.42
C LEU A 363 -20.27 -18.92 5.55
N HIS A 364 -21.28 -18.83 4.67
CA HIS A 364 -21.57 -19.91 3.73
C HIS A 364 -20.81 -19.65 2.44
N PHE A 365 -19.89 -20.57 2.10
CA PHE A 365 -19.33 -20.67 0.77
C PHE A 365 -20.33 -21.46 -0.07
N ASP A 366 -20.69 -20.95 -1.23
CA ASP A 366 -21.46 -21.75 -2.18
C ASP A 366 -20.59 -22.94 -2.59
N HIS A 367 -20.94 -24.12 -2.07
CA HIS A 367 -20.08 -25.30 -2.07
C HIS A 367 -20.04 -26.00 -3.44
N ASP A 368 -20.96 -25.66 -4.34
CA ASP A 368 -21.28 -26.47 -5.53
C ASP A 368 -20.18 -26.48 -6.60
N THR A 369 -19.10 -25.70 -6.46
CA THR A 369 -18.00 -25.66 -7.45
C THR A 369 -16.58 -25.73 -6.87
N LEU A 370 -16.42 -25.88 -5.55
CA LEU A 370 -15.09 -26.02 -4.94
C LEU A 370 -14.38 -27.33 -5.33
N GLU A 371 -15.12 -28.37 -5.71
CA GLU A 371 -14.55 -29.64 -6.20
C GLU A 371 -13.66 -29.44 -7.43
N GLU A 372 -14.01 -28.49 -8.29
CA GLU A 372 -13.23 -28.16 -9.49
C GLU A 372 -11.90 -27.50 -9.14
N LEU A 373 -11.89 -26.69 -8.08
CA LEU A 373 -10.68 -26.12 -7.54
C LEU A 373 -9.78 -27.22 -6.95
N ASP A 374 -10.32 -28.14 -6.15
CA ASP A 374 -9.58 -29.27 -5.58
C ASP A 374 -8.96 -30.16 -6.67
N ARG A 375 -9.70 -30.42 -7.74
CA ARG A 375 -9.22 -31.16 -8.92
C ARG A 375 -8.02 -30.49 -9.58
N VAL A 376 -8.04 -29.16 -9.73
CA VAL A 376 -6.92 -28.41 -10.33
C VAL A 376 -5.72 -28.34 -9.39
N LEU A 377 -5.94 -28.10 -8.10
CA LEU A 377 -4.88 -28.04 -7.09
C LEU A 377 -4.23 -29.40 -6.81
N SER A 378 -4.87 -30.51 -7.17
CA SER A 378 -4.30 -31.87 -7.08
C SER A 378 -3.31 -32.21 -8.20
N ARG A 379 -3.11 -31.32 -9.18
CA ARG A 379 -2.21 -31.56 -10.34
C ARG A 379 -0.73 -31.38 -9.97
N GLU A 380 0.16 -31.90 -10.83
CA GLU A 380 1.62 -31.84 -10.65
C GLU A 380 2.20 -30.43 -10.37
N PRO A 381 1.76 -29.33 -11.01
CA PRO A 381 2.31 -27.98 -10.75
C PRO A 381 2.19 -27.56 -9.28
N PHE A 382 1.13 -28.02 -8.61
CA PHE A 382 0.82 -27.69 -7.22
C PHE A 382 1.30 -28.78 -6.24
N SER A 383 2.15 -29.71 -6.67
CA SER A 383 2.67 -30.78 -5.81
C SER A 383 3.46 -30.28 -4.58
N ASN A 384 4.02 -29.06 -4.66
CA ASN A 384 4.72 -28.39 -3.57
C ASN A 384 3.85 -27.41 -2.75
N LEU A 385 2.55 -27.31 -3.07
CA LEU A 385 1.62 -26.40 -2.40
C LEU A 385 1.47 -26.79 -0.93
N ARG A 386 1.71 -25.82 -0.04
CA ARG A 386 1.69 -26.01 1.42
C ARG A 386 0.44 -25.44 2.05
N GLU A 387 -0.03 -24.30 1.54
CA GLU A 387 -1.18 -23.61 2.09
C GLU A 387 -2.05 -22.99 0.99
N VAL A 388 -3.35 -22.99 1.26
CA VAL A 388 -4.36 -22.29 0.47
C VAL A 388 -5.13 -21.39 1.45
N ILE A 389 -5.01 -20.08 1.26
CA ILE A 389 -5.55 -19.08 2.17
C ILE A 389 -6.76 -18.43 1.51
N PHE A 390 -7.88 -18.43 2.21
CA PHE A 390 -9.06 -17.66 1.82
C PHE A 390 -9.18 -16.45 2.74
N LYS A 391 -8.98 -15.25 2.19
CA LYS A 391 -9.28 -13.99 2.88
C LYS A 391 -10.71 -13.59 2.50
N VAL A 392 -11.60 -13.80 3.45
CA VAL A 392 -13.04 -13.67 3.24
C VAL A 392 -13.50 -12.30 3.67
N GLU A 393 -14.30 -11.64 2.83
CA GLU A 393 -14.98 -10.41 3.19
C GLU A 393 -16.45 -10.72 3.53
N GLY A 394 -16.85 -10.37 4.77
CA GLY A 394 -18.21 -10.58 5.25
C GLY A 394 -19.13 -9.46 4.78
N ILE A 395 -19.82 -9.65 3.64
CA ILE A 395 -20.81 -8.67 3.17
C ILE A 395 -22.05 -8.75 4.06
N ARG A 396 -22.30 -7.70 4.85
CA ARG A 396 -23.52 -7.58 5.66
C ARG A 396 -24.68 -7.16 4.75
N LYS A 397 -25.39 -8.13 4.16
CA LYS A 397 -26.68 -7.85 3.52
C LYS A 397 -27.69 -7.47 4.61
N SER A 398 -27.99 -6.19 4.76
CA SER A 398 -29.17 -5.76 5.51
C SER A 398 -30.41 -6.18 4.70
N PHE A 399 -31.13 -7.19 5.17
CA PHE A 399 -32.46 -7.50 4.64
C PHE A 399 -33.39 -6.32 4.95
N SER A 400 -33.59 -5.45 3.98
CA SER A 400 -34.66 -4.45 4.01
C SER A 400 -35.98 -5.18 3.75
N ALA A 401 -36.67 -5.59 4.81
CA ALA A 401 -38.02 -6.11 4.70
C ALA A 401 -38.98 -4.95 4.38
N HIS A 402 -39.16 -4.61 3.09
CA HIS A 402 -40.36 -3.93 2.60
C HIS A 402 -40.58 -4.21 1.11
N MET A 403 -41.41 -5.23 0.85
CA MET A 403 -42.26 -5.28 -0.34
C MET A 403 -43.61 -4.67 0.06
N LEU A 404 -43.98 -3.56 -0.57
CA LEU A 404 -45.34 -3.20 -1.03
C LEU A 404 -45.32 -1.77 -1.62
N GLY A 405 -45.66 -1.64 -2.91
CA GLY A 405 -46.29 -0.43 -3.47
C GLY A 405 -45.47 0.48 -4.40
N ASP A 406 -45.62 0.23 -5.71
CA ASP A 406 -45.80 1.18 -6.81
C ASP A 406 -44.72 2.19 -7.29
N THR A 407 -44.42 2.02 -8.59
CA THR A 407 -44.15 3.01 -9.67
C THR A 407 -42.90 3.92 -9.63
N CYS A 408 -42.05 3.70 -10.65
CA CYS A 408 -41.02 4.60 -11.22
C CYS A 408 -41.59 5.99 -11.63
N PRO A 409 -40.77 7.06 -11.87
CA PRO A 409 -39.54 6.98 -12.68
C PRO A 409 -38.33 7.90 -12.33
N SER A 410 -37.15 7.43 -12.79
CA SER A 410 -35.99 8.17 -13.32
C SER A 410 -35.44 9.42 -12.59
N TYR A 411 -34.22 9.33 -12.08
CA TYR A 411 -33.17 10.36 -12.30
C TYR A 411 -31.77 9.72 -12.22
N MET A 412 -31.01 9.95 -13.29
CA MET A 412 -29.59 9.62 -13.44
C MET A 412 -28.69 10.62 -12.70
N ASN A 413 -27.48 10.13 -12.41
CA ASN A 413 -26.20 10.84 -12.22
C ASN A 413 -25.84 11.37 -10.83
N GLY A 414 -24.88 10.66 -10.23
CA GLY A 414 -24.13 11.09 -9.05
C GLY A 414 -23.43 9.95 -8.32
N ARG A 415 -22.72 9.05 -9.02
CA ARG A 415 -21.86 8.06 -8.33
C ARG A 415 -20.54 8.71 -7.94
N SER A 416 -20.45 9.23 -6.72
CA SER A 416 -19.18 9.29 -6.00
C SER A 416 -19.09 8.07 -5.09
N SER A 417 -18.56 6.97 -5.61
CA SER A 417 -18.20 5.82 -4.79
C SER A 417 -16.76 5.99 -4.31
N GLY A 418 -16.60 6.69 -3.18
CA GLY A 418 -15.37 6.62 -2.39
C GLY A 418 -15.41 5.33 -1.57
N TRP A 419 -14.59 4.35 -1.92
CA TRP A 419 -14.41 3.14 -1.12
C TRP A 419 -13.25 3.36 -0.16
N ILE A 420 -13.55 3.28 1.14
CA ILE A 420 -12.56 3.25 2.21
C ILE A 420 -12.21 1.77 2.40
N PHE A 421 -10.98 1.37 2.06
CA PHE A 421 -10.45 0.07 2.47
C PHE A 421 -10.35 0.04 4.00
N GLY A 422 -11.21 -0.74 4.63
CA GLY A 422 -11.10 -1.12 6.03
C GLY A 422 -10.57 -2.55 6.12
N ASP A 423 -9.38 -2.72 6.72
CA ASP A 423 -8.81 -4.04 6.99
C ASP A 423 -9.51 -4.68 8.19
N ASP A 424 -10.66 -5.33 7.94
CA ASP A 424 -11.23 -6.36 8.83
C ASP A 424 -11.23 -7.70 8.07
N CYS A 425 -10.04 -8.27 7.87
CA CYS A 425 -9.89 -9.62 7.30
C CYS A 425 -9.73 -10.66 8.41
N ASN A 426 -10.72 -11.53 8.58
CA ASN A 426 -10.55 -12.77 9.35
C ASN A 426 -9.76 -13.78 8.48
N VAL A 427 -8.56 -14.17 8.92
CA VAL A 427 -7.72 -15.16 8.22
C VAL A 427 -8.07 -16.56 8.73
N TRP A 428 -8.59 -17.42 7.85
CA TRP A 428 -8.75 -18.85 8.13
C TRP A 428 -7.61 -19.64 7.46
N LYS A 429 -6.89 -20.44 8.26
CA LYS A 429 -5.92 -21.44 7.76
C LYS A 429 -6.57 -22.82 7.82
N SER A 430 -6.76 -23.46 6.67
CA SER A 430 -7.09 -24.89 6.61
C SER A 430 -5.80 -25.68 6.51
N THR A 431 -5.46 -26.41 7.57
CA THR A 431 -4.43 -27.46 7.55
C THR A 431 -5.06 -28.71 8.10
N GLU A 432 -5.53 -29.61 7.24
CA GLU A 432 -5.59 -31.04 7.56
C GLU A 432 -5.77 -31.91 6.31
N ARG A 433 -4.80 -32.79 6.09
CA ARG A 433 -4.83 -33.87 5.11
C ARG A 433 -5.18 -35.14 5.88
N THR A 434 -6.46 -35.38 6.11
CA THR A 434 -6.96 -36.65 6.65
C THR A 434 -7.92 -37.28 5.64
N ARG A 435 -7.51 -38.44 5.10
CA ARG A 435 -8.40 -39.37 4.42
C ARG A 435 -9.53 -39.75 5.37
N SER A 436 -10.72 -39.20 5.19
CA SER A 436 -11.94 -39.75 5.75
C SER A 436 -12.55 -40.71 4.72
N VAL A 437 -12.57 -41.99 5.09
CA VAL A 437 -13.35 -43.04 4.45
C VAL A 437 -14.82 -42.77 4.77
N TRP A 438 -15.66 -42.65 3.74
CA TRP A 438 -17.11 -42.51 3.87
C TRP A 438 -17.72 -43.84 4.33
N PRO A 439 -18.52 -43.88 5.42
CA PRO A 439 -19.46 -44.96 5.61
C PRO A 439 -20.69 -44.69 4.75
N GLY A 440 -20.96 -45.61 3.82
CA GLY A 440 -22.26 -45.71 3.18
C GLY A 440 -23.28 -46.33 4.13
N ASP A 441 -24.53 -45.90 3.99
CA ASP A 441 -25.77 -46.57 4.38
C ASP A 441 -26.79 -46.06 3.34
N GLU A 442 -27.30 -46.84 2.38
CA GLU A 442 -28.15 -48.04 2.50
C GLU A 442 -29.37 -47.87 3.43
N TYR A 443 -30.55 -48.15 2.84
CA TYR A 443 -31.92 -48.25 3.37
C TYR A 443 -32.72 -46.95 3.60
N SER A 444 -34.01 -46.83 3.25
CA SER A 444 -34.98 -47.52 2.38
C SER A 444 -36.33 -46.83 2.61
N SER A 445 -37.06 -46.51 1.55
CA SER A 445 -38.51 -46.74 1.32
C SER A 445 -38.98 -45.94 0.12
#